data_AF-A0A3D4B203-F1
#
_entry.id   AF-A0A3D4B203-F1
#
_cell.length_a   1.000
_cell.length_b   1.000
_cell.length_c   1.000
_cell.angle_alpha   90.00
_cell.angle_beta   90.00
_cell.angle_gamma   90.00
#
_symmetry.space_group_name_H-M   'P 1'
#
loop_
_entity.id
_entity.type
_entity.pdbx_description
1 polymer ?
#
loop_
_entity_poly.entity_id
_entity_poly.type
_entity_poly.pdbx_seq_one_letter_code
_entity_poly.pdbx_strand_id
1 'polypeptide(L)'
;MKSLPGAGAEVLADEVRDAIASRKESTQEWLDVHRLAHRIGMKSTATMMFGSVETIEHRLQHLLRVRELQDESLDVSDGYFTAFISWSFQPEGTELPDMRKATGYDYLRTAAVARLML
;
A
#
# COMPACT_ATOMS: atom_id res chain seq x y z
N MET A 1 16.54 -13.99 -10.31
CA MET A 1 15.82 -13.29 -9.22
C MET A 1 14.33 -13.29 -9.58
N LYS A 2 13.46 -13.86 -8.75
CA LYS A 2 12.00 -13.76 -8.91
C LYS A 2 11.50 -12.71 -7.91
N SER A 3 10.73 -11.72 -8.37
CA SER A 3 10.19 -10.66 -7.52
C SER A 3 8.73 -10.39 -7.82
N LEU A 4 7.98 -9.93 -6.83
CA LEU A 4 6.57 -9.55 -6.94
C LEU A 4 6.44 -8.02 -6.84
N PRO A 5 5.84 -7.32 -7.82
CA PRO A 5 5.54 -5.89 -7.67
C PRO A 5 4.43 -5.68 -6.63
N GLY A 6 4.49 -4.57 -5.89
CA GLY A 6 3.52 -4.22 -4.83
C GLY A 6 2.28 -3.47 -5.29
N ALA A 7 2.05 -3.37 -6.59
CA ALA A 7 0.88 -2.69 -7.14
C ALA A 7 -0.42 -3.41 -6.73
N GLY A 8 -1.53 -2.67 -6.66
CA GLY A 8 -2.84 -3.20 -6.24
C GLY A 8 -3.20 -2.97 -4.77
N ALA A 9 -2.22 -2.57 -3.95
CA ALA A 9 -2.46 -2.30 -2.53
C ALA A 9 -3.40 -1.11 -2.28
N GLU A 10 -3.38 -0.08 -3.15
CA GLU A 10 -4.09 1.19 -2.97
C GLU A 10 -3.95 1.70 -1.52
N VAL A 11 -5.05 1.78 -0.77
CA VAL A 11 -5.05 1.84 0.68
C VAL A 11 -5.55 0.48 1.18
N LEU A 12 -4.81 -0.14 2.09
CA LEU A 12 -5.14 -1.46 2.64
C LEU A 12 -6.18 -1.28 3.75
N ALA A 13 -7.37 -0.79 3.39
CA ALA A 13 -8.53 -0.63 4.25
C ALA A 13 -9.78 -0.92 3.41
N ASP A 14 -10.54 -1.95 3.76
CA ASP A 14 -11.57 -2.50 2.86
C ASP A 14 -12.67 -1.48 2.53
N GLU A 15 -13.04 -0.60 3.46
CA GLU A 15 -13.99 0.50 3.18
C GLU A 15 -13.51 1.47 2.08
N VAL A 16 -12.19 1.71 2.00
CA VAL A 16 -11.60 2.51 0.92
C VAL A 16 -11.55 1.72 -0.37
N ARG A 17 -11.16 0.43 -0.29
CA ARG A 17 -11.08 -0.47 -1.45
C ARG A 17 -12.44 -0.68 -2.09
N ASP A 18 -13.49 -0.83 -1.31
CA ASP A 18 -14.87 -0.94 -1.80
C ASP A 18 -15.32 0.32 -2.53
N ALA A 19 -14.86 1.49 -2.09
CA ALA A 19 -15.21 2.76 -2.71
C ALA A 19 -14.48 3.02 -4.03
N ILE A 20 -13.22 2.58 -4.18
CA ILE A 20 -12.37 2.97 -5.33
C ILE A 20 -11.88 1.80 -6.19
N ALA A 21 -12.05 0.56 -5.72
CA ALA A 21 -11.45 -0.65 -6.29
C ALA A 21 -12.25 -1.93 -5.96
N SER A 22 -13.58 -1.87 -5.86
CA SER A 22 -14.48 -2.95 -5.39
C SER A 22 -14.36 -4.30 -6.12
N ARG A 23 -13.72 -4.34 -7.28
CA ARG A 23 -13.49 -5.57 -8.06
C ARG A 23 -12.11 -6.20 -7.84
N LYS A 24 -11.25 -5.55 -7.05
CA LYS A 24 -9.94 -6.06 -6.66
C LYS A 24 -10.05 -6.98 -5.45
N GLU A 25 -8.93 -7.59 -5.09
CA GLU A 25 -8.76 -8.37 -3.87
C GLU A 25 -9.08 -7.55 -2.60
N SER A 26 -9.39 -8.21 -1.50
CA SER A 26 -9.49 -7.60 -0.18
C SER A 26 -8.11 -7.23 0.37
N THR A 27 -8.08 -6.43 1.44
CA THR A 27 -6.84 -6.13 2.19
C THR A 27 -6.13 -7.42 2.63
N GLN A 28 -6.90 -8.38 3.15
CA GLN A 28 -6.36 -9.63 3.67
C GLN A 28 -5.77 -10.50 2.54
N GLU A 29 -6.46 -10.61 1.41
CA GLU A 29 -5.95 -11.36 0.26
C GLU A 29 -4.66 -10.77 -0.30
N TRP A 30 -4.55 -9.44 -0.37
CA TRP A 30 -3.30 -8.78 -0.78
C TRP A 30 -2.15 -9.14 0.18
N LEU A 31 -2.39 -9.06 1.49
CA LEU A 31 -1.40 -9.43 2.52
C LEU A 31 -1.01 -10.91 2.42
N ASP A 32 -1.97 -11.81 2.19
CA ASP A 32 -1.71 -13.25 2.09
C ASP A 32 -0.89 -13.63 0.86
N VAL A 33 -1.12 -12.95 -0.27
CA VAL A 33 -0.30 -13.13 -1.48
C VAL A 33 1.16 -12.74 -1.21
N HIS A 34 1.39 -11.58 -0.59
CA HIS A 34 2.74 -11.14 -0.24
C HIS A 34 3.39 -12.03 0.81
N ARG A 35 2.64 -12.45 1.84
CA ARG A 35 3.09 -13.41 2.85
C ARG A 35 3.52 -14.73 2.22
N LEU A 36 2.71 -15.28 1.31
CA LEU A 36 3.05 -16.51 0.60
C LEU A 36 4.30 -16.33 -0.30
N ALA A 37 4.38 -15.20 -1.02
CA ALA A 37 5.55 -14.88 -1.84
C ALA A 37 6.83 -14.81 -0.99
N HIS A 38 6.77 -14.16 0.17
CA HIS A 38 7.91 -14.05 1.07
C HIS A 38 8.31 -15.42 1.64
N ARG A 39 7.36 -16.26 2.07
CA ARG A 39 7.61 -17.63 2.55
C ARG A 39 8.36 -18.52 1.54
N ILE A 40 8.18 -18.28 0.24
CA ILE A 40 8.92 -19.01 -0.81
C ILE A 40 10.23 -18.31 -1.23
N GLY A 41 10.70 -17.35 -0.43
CA GLY A 41 11.96 -16.61 -0.61
C GLY A 41 11.90 -15.50 -1.67
N MET A 42 10.71 -15.12 -2.15
CA MET A 42 10.59 -14.01 -3.10
C MET A 42 10.67 -12.67 -2.37
N LYS A 43 11.29 -11.69 -3.02
CA LYS A 43 11.27 -10.29 -2.58
C LYS A 43 10.13 -9.56 -3.28
N SER A 44 9.52 -8.61 -2.60
CA SER A 44 8.45 -7.82 -3.18
C SER A 44 8.59 -6.33 -2.86
N THR A 45 7.65 -5.51 -3.33
CA THR A 45 7.52 -4.11 -2.93
C THR A 45 6.13 -3.90 -2.35
N ALA A 46 5.93 -2.80 -1.62
CA ALA A 46 4.61 -2.36 -1.19
C ALA A 46 4.35 -0.97 -1.77
N THR A 47 3.08 -0.66 -2.10
CA THR A 47 2.70 0.65 -2.62
C THR A 47 1.55 1.21 -1.81
N MET A 48 1.43 2.54 -1.74
CA MET A 48 0.23 3.19 -1.23
C MET A 48 -0.18 4.33 -2.16
N MET A 49 -1.35 4.21 -2.77
CA MET A 49 -1.99 5.33 -3.44
C MET A 49 -2.70 6.17 -2.39
N PHE A 50 -2.47 7.48 -2.36
CA PHE A 50 -3.10 8.38 -1.39
C PHE A 50 -3.72 9.61 -2.06
N GLY A 51 -4.67 10.24 -1.38
CA GLY A 51 -5.38 11.43 -1.81
C GLY A 51 -6.67 11.13 -2.58
N SER A 52 -7.27 9.97 -2.35
CA SER A 52 -8.63 9.65 -2.82
C SER A 52 -9.63 9.89 -1.69
N VAL A 53 -10.45 8.90 -1.36
CA VAL A 53 -11.51 8.98 -0.34
C VAL A 53 -11.02 8.62 1.06
N GLU A 54 -9.75 8.24 1.22
CA GLU A 54 -9.24 7.73 2.48
C GLU A 54 -8.99 8.81 3.54
N THR A 55 -9.06 8.41 4.81
CA THR A 55 -8.68 9.23 5.96
C THR A 55 -7.18 9.07 6.28
N ILE A 56 -6.65 9.90 7.19
CA ILE A 56 -5.28 9.73 7.69
C ILE A 56 -5.15 8.42 8.46
N GLU A 57 -6.18 8.04 9.20
CA GLU A 57 -6.28 6.79 9.94
C GLU A 57 -6.13 5.59 9.00
N HIS A 58 -6.78 5.61 7.83
CA HIS A 58 -6.63 4.53 6.84
C HIS A 58 -5.20 4.43 6.29
N ARG A 59 -4.52 5.57 6.07
CA ARG A 59 -3.11 5.58 5.66
C ARG A 59 -2.20 5.00 6.73
N LEU A 60 -2.43 5.35 8.00
CA LEU A 60 -1.66 4.80 9.11
C LEU A 60 -1.90 3.28 9.25
N GLN A 61 -3.14 2.83 9.14
CA GLN A 61 -3.45 1.40 9.14
C GLN A 61 -2.76 0.65 8.01
N HIS A 62 -2.70 1.22 6.79
CA HIS A 62 -1.94 0.65 5.69
C HIS A 62 -0.46 0.47 6.07
N LEU A 63 0.19 1.52 6.58
CA LEU A 63 1.60 1.46 6.97
C LEU A 63 1.85 0.43 8.08
N LEU A 64 0.95 0.35 9.07
CA LEU A 64 1.02 -0.65 10.14
C LEU A 64 0.96 -2.08 9.59
N ARG A 65 0.00 -2.36 8.70
CA ARG A 65 -0.16 -3.68 8.06
C ARG A 65 1.08 -4.08 7.25
N VAL A 66 1.67 -3.15 6.50
CA VAL A 66 2.91 -3.39 5.74
C VAL A 66 4.07 -3.69 6.68
N ARG A 67 4.22 -2.94 7.77
CA ARG A 67 5.27 -3.17 8.78
C ARG A 67 5.12 -4.51 9.48
N GLU A 68 3.92 -4.85 9.92
CA GLU A 68 3.64 -6.12 10.59
C GLU A 68 3.97 -7.31 9.68
N LEU A 69 3.59 -7.26 8.40
CA LEU A 69 3.94 -8.30 7.44
C LEU A 69 5.45 -8.33 7.13
N GLN A 70 6.12 -7.19 7.11
CA GLN A 70 7.58 -7.13 6.97
C GLN A 70 8.27 -7.83 8.14
N ASP A 71 7.87 -7.53 9.38
CA ASP A 71 8.41 -8.13 10.60
C ASP A 71 8.17 -9.65 10.60
N GLU A 72 6.95 -10.10 10.26
CA GLU A 72 6.64 -11.53 10.10
C GLU A 72 7.56 -12.20 9.06
N SER A 73 7.76 -11.56 7.90
CA SER A 73 8.50 -12.15 6.79
C SER A 73 9.99 -12.34 7.08
N LEU A 74 10.58 -11.36 7.78
CA LEU A 74 11.98 -11.39 8.20
C LEU A 74 12.27 -12.43 9.29
N ASP A 75 11.26 -12.84 10.06
CA ASP A 75 11.40 -13.88 11.09
C ASP A 75 11.39 -15.30 10.48
N VAL A 76 10.64 -15.52 9.40
CA VAL A 76 10.34 -16.87 8.88
C VAL A 76 11.00 -17.21 7.54
N SER A 77 11.57 -16.24 6.82
CA SER A 77 12.07 -16.45 5.45
C SER A 77 13.09 -15.42 4.97
N ASP A 78 13.75 -15.69 3.83
CA ASP A 78 14.62 -14.73 3.13
C ASP A 78 13.84 -13.75 2.21
N GLY A 79 12.50 -13.87 2.16
CA GLY A 79 11.63 -13.00 1.40
C GLY A 79 11.16 -11.80 2.22
N TYR A 80 11.07 -10.63 1.61
CA TYR A 80 10.70 -9.39 2.29
C TYR A 80 10.35 -8.26 1.30
N PHE A 81 9.79 -7.17 1.81
CA PHE A 81 9.59 -5.92 1.08
C PHE A 81 10.90 -5.15 0.91
N THR A 82 11.31 -4.88 -0.33
CA THR A 82 12.55 -4.14 -0.64
C THR A 82 12.34 -2.63 -0.73
N ALA A 83 11.11 -2.18 -0.95
CA ALA A 83 10.78 -0.78 -1.06
C ALA A 83 9.30 -0.54 -0.72
N PHE A 84 9.03 0.66 -0.21
CA PHE A 84 7.70 1.23 -0.10
C PHE A 84 7.58 2.43 -1.05
N ILE A 85 6.48 2.50 -1.81
CA ILE A 85 6.27 3.51 -2.85
C ILE A 85 4.93 4.20 -2.63
N SER A 86 4.95 5.45 -2.15
CA SER A 86 3.75 6.28 -2.08
C SER A 86 3.57 7.10 -3.34
N TRP A 87 2.36 7.13 -3.89
CA TRP A 87 2.02 7.97 -5.04
C TRP A 87 0.62 8.59 -4.88
N SER A 88 0.43 9.78 -5.45
CA SER A 88 -0.81 10.53 -5.32
C SER A 88 -1.84 10.11 -6.36
N PHE A 89 -3.09 9.93 -5.93
CA PHE A 89 -4.25 9.74 -6.79
C PHE A 89 -4.37 10.85 -7.85
N GLN A 90 -4.76 10.48 -9.07
CA GLN A 90 -5.02 11.38 -10.18
C GLN A 90 -6.51 11.33 -10.53
N PRO A 91 -7.31 12.36 -10.18
CA PRO A 91 -8.75 12.39 -10.39
C PRO A 91 -9.19 12.37 -11.87
N GLU A 92 -8.40 12.95 -12.78
CA GLU A 92 -8.81 13.10 -14.18
C GLU A 92 -9.03 11.75 -14.87
N GLY A 93 -10.18 11.62 -15.54
CA GLY A 93 -10.54 10.40 -16.26
C GLY A 93 -10.98 9.24 -15.36
N THR A 94 -11.20 9.49 -14.06
CA THR A 94 -11.72 8.49 -13.10
C THR A 94 -13.20 8.75 -12.77
N GLU A 95 -13.82 7.84 -12.03
CA GLU A 95 -15.17 8.03 -11.48
C GLU A 95 -15.24 9.04 -10.32
N LEU A 96 -14.09 9.61 -9.90
CA LEU A 96 -13.97 10.58 -8.81
C LEU A 96 -13.31 11.89 -9.28
N PRO A 97 -13.84 12.58 -10.30
CA PRO A 97 -13.17 13.72 -10.94
C PRO A 97 -13.05 14.96 -10.03
N ASP A 98 -13.95 15.12 -9.07
CA ASP A 98 -14.02 16.30 -8.19
C ASP A 98 -13.09 16.22 -6.96
N MET A 99 -12.31 15.15 -6.84
CA MET A 99 -11.37 14.99 -5.74
C MET A 99 -10.23 16.01 -5.82
N ARG A 100 -9.87 16.58 -4.67
CA ARG A 100 -8.74 17.50 -4.57
C ARG A 100 -7.45 16.74 -4.87
N LYS A 101 -6.72 17.18 -5.89
CA LYS A 101 -5.35 16.71 -6.14
C LYS A 101 -4.44 16.94 -4.93
N ALA A 102 -3.68 15.91 -4.59
CA ALA A 102 -2.60 16.05 -3.63
C ALA A 102 -1.56 17.05 -4.15
N THR A 103 -1.13 17.95 -3.26
CA THR A 103 -0.06 18.90 -3.53
C THR A 103 1.31 18.26 -3.29
N GLY A 104 2.38 18.94 -3.71
CA GLY A 104 3.74 18.53 -3.36
C GLY A 104 3.97 18.48 -1.83
N TYR A 105 3.28 19.33 -1.07
CA TYR A 105 3.34 19.29 0.39
C TYR A 105 2.67 18.03 0.95
N ASP A 106 1.50 17.64 0.43
CA ASP A 106 0.82 16.39 0.82
C ASP A 106 1.70 15.17 0.51
N TYR A 107 2.40 15.18 -0.63
CA TYR A 107 3.35 14.13 -1.01
C TYR A 107 4.54 14.05 -0.06
N LEU A 108 5.25 15.16 0.16
CA LEU A 108 6.43 15.20 1.03
C LEU A 108 6.09 14.81 2.47
N ARG A 109 4.93 15.25 2.98
CA ARG A 109 4.44 14.84 4.30
C ARG A 109 4.19 13.32 4.35
N THR A 110 3.52 12.76 3.35
CA THR A 110 3.23 11.32 3.29
C THR A 110 4.51 10.50 3.21
N ALA A 111 5.45 10.89 2.35
CA ALA A 111 6.75 10.24 2.21
C ALA A 111 7.58 10.30 3.51
N ALA A 112 7.59 11.46 4.19
CA ALA A 112 8.30 11.63 5.46
C ALA A 112 7.71 10.72 6.56
N VAL A 113 6.38 10.65 6.69
CA VAL A 113 5.72 9.76 7.66
C VAL A 113 6.01 8.30 7.34
N ALA A 114 5.89 7.88 6.07
CA ALA A 114 6.21 6.52 5.66
C ALA A 114 7.65 6.14 6.01
N ARG A 115 8.61 7.05 5.79
CA ARG A 115 10.03 6.83 6.12
C ARG A 115 10.33 6.72 7.62
N LEU A 116 9.52 7.35 8.47
CA LEU A 116 9.66 7.24 9.93
C LEU A 116 8.98 5.98 10.46
N MET A 117 7.96 5.48 9.77
CA MET A 117 7.15 4.34 10.20
C MET A 117 7.70 2.99 9.73
N LEU A 118 8.32 2.94 8.54
CA LEU A 118 8.83 1.74 7.85
C LEU A 118 10.36 1.79 7.72
#